data_AF-A0A7C2PQZ4-F1
#
_entry.id   AF-A0A7C2PQZ4-F1
#
_cell.length_a   1.000
_cell.length_b   1.000
_cell.length_c   1.000
_cell.angle_alpha   90.00
_cell.angle_beta   90.00
_cell.angle_gamma   90.00
#
_symmetry.space_group_name_H-M   'P 1'
#
loop_
_entity.id
_entity.type
_entity.pdbx_description
1 polymer ?
#
loop_
_entity_poly.entity_id
_entity_poly.type
_entity_poly.pdbx_seq_one_letter_code
_entity_poly.pdbx_strand_id
1 'polypeptide(L)' 'MSVVATFEIGYLRILDEEGHLLETIPDFARDPKTLLTLYRYMILTRRFDAKAVALQRTG' A
#
# COMPACT_ATOMS: atom_id res chain seq x y z
N MET A 1 23.15 -34.31 -6.65
CA MET A 1 21.89 -33.53 -6.50
C MET A 1 21.84 -32.55 -7.68
N SER A 2 20.76 -32.53 -8.46
CA SER A 2 20.56 -31.60 -9.58
C SER A 2 19.46 -30.59 -9.24
N VAL A 3 19.72 -29.30 -9.44
CA VAL A 3 18.71 -28.25 -9.29
C VAL A 3 17.73 -28.34 -10.45
N VAL A 4 16.43 -28.41 -10.14
CA VAL A 4 15.35 -28.56 -11.16
C VAL A 4 14.65 -27.24 -11.50
N ALA A 5 14.79 -26.21 -10.66
CA ALA A 5 14.33 -24.86 -10.94
C ALA A 5 14.95 -23.83 -9.98
N THR A 6 15.06 -22.59 -10.45
CA THR A 6 15.38 -21.39 -9.66
C THR A 6 14.34 -20.32 -9.97
N PHE A 7 13.91 -19.56 -8.97
CA PHE A 7 12.99 -18.45 -9.14
C PHE A 7 13.49 -17.22 -8.40
N GLU A 8 13.16 -16.05 -8.94
CA GLU A 8 13.43 -14.75 -8.34
C GLU A 8 12.10 -14.02 -8.11
N ILE A 9 12.02 -13.29 -7.00
CA ILE A 9 10.86 -12.44 -6.67
C ILE A 9 11.34 -11.01 -6.70
N GLY A 10 10.86 -10.25 -7.70
CA GLY A 10 11.16 -8.83 -7.80
C GLY A 10 10.52 -8.03 -6.67
N TYR A 11 11.28 -7.08 -6.13
CA TYR A 11 10.76 -6.06 -5.23
C TYR A 11 10.52 -4.77 -6.01
N LEU A 12 9.26 -4.33 -6.08
CA LEU A 12 8.89 -3.06 -6.71
C LEU A 12 8.61 -2.01 -5.64
N ARG A 13 9.32 -0.88 -5.72
CA ARG A 13 9.13 0.31 -4.89
C ARG A 13 9.00 1.53 -5.78
N ILE A 14 7.86 2.23 -5.71
CA ILE A 14 7.60 3.45 -6.51
C ILE A 14 7.92 4.72 -5.72
N LEU A 15 7.75 4.68 -4.40
CA LEU A 15 7.99 5.80 -3.48
C LEU A 15 9.06 5.42 -2.44
N ASP A 16 9.96 6.34 -2.13
CA ASP A 16 10.87 6.22 -0.98
C ASP A 16 10.16 6.59 0.34
N GLU A 17 10.92 6.60 1.44
CA GLU A 17 10.40 6.85 2.80
C GLU A 17 10.07 8.33 3.03
N GLU A 18 10.71 9.21 2.27
CA GLU A 18 10.48 10.66 2.24
C GLU A 18 9.34 11.06 1.29
N GLY A 19 8.88 10.15 0.43
CA GLY A 19 7.79 10.35 -0.52
C GLY A 19 8.23 10.80 -1.92
N HIS A 20 9.52 10.71 -2.25
CA HIS A 20 9.99 10.93 -3.62
C HIS A 20 9.73 9.71 -4.50
N LEU A 21 9.52 9.98 -5.78
CA LEU A 21 9.36 8.95 -6.80
C LEU A 21 10.72 8.31 -7.13
N LEU A 22 10.79 6.99 -6.99
CA LEU A 22 11.94 6.19 -7.41
C LEU A 22 11.76 5.62 -8.82
N GLU A 23 10.51 5.44 -9.23
CA GLU A 23 10.12 4.82 -10.49
C GLU A 23 8.94 5.56 -11.12
N THR A 24 8.60 5.18 -12.35
CA THR A 24 7.42 5.73 -13.02
C THR A 24 6.14 5.32 -12.29
N ILE A 25 5.23 6.29 -12.13
CA ILE A 25 3.92 6.01 -11.53
C ILE A 25 3.05 5.19 -12.50
N PRO A 26 2.22 4.27 -11.98
CA PRO A 26 1.26 3.55 -12.79
C PRO A 26 0.19 4.50 -13.34
N ASP A 27 -0.44 4.14 -14.46
CA ASP A 27 -1.33 5.06 -15.19
C ASP A 27 -2.52 5.56 -14.35
N PHE A 28 -3.05 4.73 -13.46
CA PHE A 28 -4.13 5.15 -12.55
C PHE A 28 -3.72 6.27 -11.60
N ALA A 29 -2.42 6.34 -11.26
CA ALA A 29 -1.87 7.33 -10.34
C ALA A 29 -1.59 8.68 -11.02
N ARG A 30 -1.71 8.76 -12.36
CA ARG A 30 -1.55 10.02 -13.09
C ARG A 30 -2.70 11.00 -12.84
N ASP A 31 -3.86 10.52 -12.40
CA ASP A 31 -4.97 11.38 -11.97
C ASP A 31 -4.90 11.63 -10.45
N PRO A 32 -4.64 12.88 -10.00
CA PRO A 32 -4.61 13.22 -8.58
C PRO A 32 -5.92 12.91 -7.85
N LYS A 33 -7.08 12.94 -8.51
CA LYS A 33 -8.37 12.62 -7.87
C LYS A 33 -8.44 11.15 -7.46
N THR A 34 -7.85 10.26 -8.26
CA THR A 34 -7.71 8.84 -7.92
C THR A 34 -6.83 8.68 -6.68
N LEU A 35 -5.69 9.36 -6.63
CA LEU A 35 -4.78 9.32 -5.47
C LEU A 35 -5.46 9.82 -4.19
N LEU A 36 -6.17 10.94 -4.26
CA LEU A 36 -6.91 11.48 -3.12
C LEU A 36 -8.00 10.53 -2.62
N THR A 37 -8.69 9.85 -3.54
CA THR A 37 -9.72 8.85 -3.19
C THR A 37 -9.10 7.64 -2.47
N LEU A 38 -7.99 7.11 -2.99
CA LEU A 38 -7.25 6.02 -2.36
C LEU A 38 -6.73 6.42 -0.97
N TYR A 39 -6.16 7.62 -0.83
CA TYR A 39 -5.71 8.14 0.44
C TYR A 39 -6.85 8.27 1.46
N ARG A 40 -8.02 8.76 1.02
CA ARG A 40 -9.23 8.82 1.86
C ARG A 40 -9.62 7.44 2.37
N TYR A 41 -9.59 6.41 1.52
CA TYR A 41 -9.89 5.04 1.95
C TYR A 41 -8.87 4.51 2.96
N MET A 42 -7.57 4.76 2.78
CA MET A 42 -6.56 4.38 3.77
C MET A 42 -6.84 4.98 5.16
N ILE A 43 -7.19 6.27 5.21
CA ILE A 43 -7.51 6.95 6.48
C ILE A 43 -8.81 6.44 7.09
N LEU A 44 -9.85 6.23 6.28
CA LEU A 44 -11.12 5.67 6.76
C LEU A 44 -10.92 4.28 7.35
N THR A 45 -10.19 3.41 6.66
CA THR A 45 -9.86 2.06 7.14
C THR A 45 -9.07 2.12 8.44
N ARG A 46 -8.06 2.99 8.55
CA ARG A 46 -7.28 3.15 9.79
C ARG A 46 -8.14 3.59 10.97
N ARG A 47 -9.06 4.54 10.75
CA ARG A 47 -9.97 5.01 11.81
C ARG A 47 -10.98 3.95 12.21
N PHE A 48 -11.52 3.23 11.23
CA PHE A 48 -12.43 2.12 11.47
C PHE A 48 -11.77 1.04 12.30
N ASP A 49 -10.56 0.60 11.93
CA ASP A 49 -9.78 -0.40 12.65
C ASP A 49 -9.54 0.00 14.12
N ALA A 50 -9.08 1.24 14.34
CA ALA A 50 -8.89 1.78 15.70
C ALA A 50 -10.18 1.74 16.52
N LYS A 51 -11.33 2.07 15.91
CA LYS A 51 -12.63 2.03 16.58
C LYS A 51 -13.07 0.59 16.86
N ALA A 52 -12.86 -0.33 15.92
CA ALA A 52 -13.20 -1.74 16.08
C ALA A 52 -12.43 -2.35 17.26
N VAL A 53 -11.12 -2.10 17.36
CA VAL A 53 -10.29 -2.52 18.50
C VAL A 53 -10.78 -1.89 19.81
N ALA A 54 -11.13 -0.60 19.81
CA ALA A 54 -11.66 0.06 21.00
C ALA A 54 -12.96 -0.59 21.48
N LEU A 55 -13.90 -0.87 20.56
CA LEU A 55 -15.16 -1.54 20.87
C LEU A 55 -14.93 -2.96 21.39
N GLN A 56 -14.04 -3.74 20.76
CA GLN A 56 -13.69 -5.08 21.22
C GLN A 56 -13.20 -5.08 22.68
N ARG A 57 -12.45 -4.05 23.09
CA ARG A 57 -11.90 -3.93 24.44
C ARG A 57 -12.91 -3.47 25.49
N THR A 58 -14.00 -2.84 25.08
CA THR A 58 -15.02 -2.31 25.99
C THR A 58 -16.26 -3.20 26.12
N GLY A 59 -16.38 -4.25 25.30
CA GLY A 59 -17.63 -5.00 25.15
C GLY A 59 -18.72 -4.14 24.52
#